data_AF-A0A0K1PDK5-F1
#
_entry.id   AF-A0A0K1PDK5-F1
#
_cell.length_a   1.000
_cell.length_b   1.000
_cell.length_c   1.000
_cell.angle_alpha   90.00
_cell.angle_beta   90.00
_cell.angle_gamma   90.00
#
_symmetry.space_group_name_H-M   'P 1'
#
loop_
_entity.id
_entity.type
_entity.pdbx_description
1 polymer ?
#
loop_
_entity_poly.entity_id
_entity_poly.type
_entity_poly.pdbx_seq_one_letter_code
_entity_poly.pdbx_strand_id
1 'polypeptide(L)'
;MKPGILAAIAATALALLPSSEARAYTFISQSGCAAGRGAAWMAPTPWRIQDIGYSRLPFETVETVLKASMETWSAPCCSGFKSVYMGTATQDGLSGSRKNVVSFVESNWPREFGSRNSTIAVTLPQPNWACAISYSDMVFNAVGFTFRTNGSDTDLQSIATHEFGHWAGLDHTNLPGNTMQPFYMGGTVGRTLGPDDTDGICALYPSWCESCVVDEDCPSGQVCKDGTCETPSCKNHDDCAPGMFCSVDTCVPGCRTHLECGDGEFCQDGVCSPLQSRCTICSTCTQDSDCGPGNAYLCLDMDGTGVGSCTKTCTTDAGCDGDSRCWALQNGPGVIHLCATPDVRAEFLCPPDYVCADSDGPSCPGLWRTCGAGADGCGGLSDYCVSNGSSARCSCTCRADADCGEGAYCLADPATGTPACYPGSVTALCGDTRCAPGHVCVDGACQAPCTAGSCGEGEICDPSGACIPACGTCPAGQKCDVPTRTCVSDGCNGVVCEDGSTCIDGECVKPDPCEGIECPEGKACVHGECFGGDPCADAVCAPGTACVEGTCQVPVQPGTGVTEGAGSSKKPGCSGCGAGGGDLALVGFLAIGGMVLRRRRA
;
A
#
# COMPACT_ATOMS: atom_id res chain seq x y z
N MET A 1 74.26 3.06 40.98
CA MET A 1 73.37 2.06 40.34
C MET A 1 71.95 2.61 40.40
N LYS A 2 71.29 2.58 39.23
CA LYS A 2 69.96 3.05 38.81
C LYS A 2 68.98 3.67 39.84
N PRO A 3 68.32 4.81 39.50
CA PRO A 3 67.20 5.35 40.26
C PRO A 3 65.91 4.58 39.91
N GLY A 4 65.12 4.20 40.92
CA GLY A 4 63.78 3.65 40.76
C GLY A 4 62.74 4.73 41.06
N ILE A 5 62.05 5.21 40.03
CA ILE A 5 60.92 6.13 40.14
C ILE A 5 59.65 5.26 40.22
N LEU A 6 58.91 5.37 41.32
CA LEU A 6 57.53 4.91 41.41
C LEU A 6 56.66 5.80 40.50
N ALA A 7 56.08 5.20 39.44
CA ALA A 7 55.05 5.84 38.65
C ALA A 7 53.67 5.52 39.26
N ALA A 8 52.97 6.57 39.68
CA ALA A 8 51.56 6.52 40.04
C ALA A 8 50.71 6.36 38.77
N ILE A 9 49.78 5.40 38.80
CA ILE A 9 48.79 5.17 37.75
C ILE A 9 47.75 6.29 37.84
N ALA A 10 47.76 7.22 36.89
CA ALA A 10 46.66 8.15 36.66
C ALA A 10 45.74 7.55 35.58
N ALA A 11 44.58 7.05 35.98
CA ALA A 11 43.52 6.66 35.07
C ALA A 11 43.00 7.91 34.35
N THR A 12 43.27 8.03 33.05
CA THR A 12 42.70 9.06 32.21
C THR A 12 41.30 8.61 31.81
N ALA A 13 40.28 9.16 32.47
CA ALA A 13 38.90 9.03 32.01
C ALA A 13 38.78 9.78 30.67
N LEU A 14 38.76 9.03 29.57
CA LEU A 14 38.43 9.55 28.26
C LEU A 14 36.94 9.91 28.30
N ALA A 15 36.63 11.20 28.44
CA ALA A 15 35.27 11.70 28.32
C ALA A 15 34.78 11.39 26.90
N LEU A 16 33.89 10.39 26.78
CA LEU A 16 33.05 10.19 25.61
C LEU A 16 32.20 11.45 25.45
N LEU A 17 32.63 12.34 24.57
CA LEU A 17 31.76 13.38 24.04
C LEU A 17 30.65 12.67 23.25
N PRO A 18 29.36 12.98 23.48
CA PRO A 18 28.31 12.44 22.64
C PRO A 18 28.58 12.87 21.20
N SER A 19 28.68 11.89 20.30
CA SER A 19 28.64 12.10 18.86
C SER A 19 27.33 12.82 18.54
N SER A 20 27.39 14.01 17.95
CA SER A 20 26.21 14.65 17.38
C SER A 20 25.60 13.70 16.35
N GLU A 21 24.38 13.25 16.57
CA GLU A 21 23.61 12.55 15.55
C GLU A 21 23.67 13.37 14.25
N ALA A 22 24.15 12.78 13.17
CA ALA A 22 24.09 13.42 11.86
C ALA A 22 22.62 13.42 11.45
N ARG A 23 21.99 14.60 11.46
CA ARG A 23 20.60 14.79 11.04
C ARG A 23 20.58 15.24 9.58
N ALA A 24 19.68 14.68 8.77
CA ALA A 24 19.61 14.96 7.34
C ALA A 24 18.78 16.22 7.03
N TYR A 25 17.72 16.46 7.82
CA TYR A 25 16.96 17.69 7.74
C TYR A 25 17.85 18.90 8.00
N THR A 26 17.57 19.98 7.27
CA THR A 26 18.28 21.25 7.41
C THR A 26 17.29 22.34 7.80
N PHE A 27 17.77 23.34 8.55
CA PHE A 27 16.96 24.49 8.94
C PHE A 27 17.41 25.73 8.20
N ILE A 28 16.44 26.59 7.87
CA ILE A 28 16.73 27.96 7.45
C ILE A 28 17.43 28.65 8.62
N SER A 29 18.66 29.10 8.39
CA SER A 29 19.49 29.76 9.40
C SER A 29 19.97 31.12 8.90
N GLN A 30 20.12 32.06 9.83
CA GLN A 30 20.71 33.38 9.59
C GLN A 30 22.01 33.50 10.38
N SER A 31 22.94 34.35 9.91
CA SER A 31 24.10 34.79 10.67
C SER A 31 23.68 35.32 12.05
N GLY A 32 23.94 34.54 13.11
CA GLY A 32 23.52 34.83 14.48
C GLY A 32 22.82 33.67 15.18
N CYS A 33 22.28 32.71 14.43
CA CYS A 33 21.79 31.46 15.01
C CYS A 33 22.94 30.53 15.38
N ALA A 34 22.85 29.95 16.58
CA ALA A 34 23.79 28.92 16.99
C ALA A 34 23.73 27.74 16.02
N ALA A 35 24.86 27.06 15.82
CA ALA A 35 24.92 25.86 14.99
C ALA A 35 23.86 24.84 15.46
N GLY A 36 23.06 24.33 14.53
CA GLY A 36 21.95 23.41 14.82
C GLY A 36 20.65 24.07 15.29
N ARG A 37 20.58 25.41 15.40
CA ARG A 37 19.36 26.14 15.75
C ARG A 37 18.75 26.82 14.52
N GLY A 38 17.61 26.30 14.07
CA GLY A 38 16.83 26.89 12.98
C GLY A 38 16.09 28.16 13.39
N ALA A 39 15.69 28.96 12.39
CA ALA A 39 14.73 30.03 12.60
C ALA A 39 13.31 29.44 12.70
N ALA A 40 12.55 29.82 13.74
CA ALA A 40 11.21 29.29 13.99
C ALA A 40 10.19 30.39 14.30
N TRP A 41 8.91 30.10 14.14
CA TRP A 41 7.83 30.95 14.64
C TRP A 41 7.70 30.80 16.16
N MET A 42 7.70 31.92 16.89
CA MET A 42 7.58 31.90 18.36
C MET A 42 6.13 31.89 18.87
N ALA A 43 5.17 31.99 17.96
CA ALA A 43 3.73 31.98 18.21
C ALA A 43 3.03 31.40 16.97
N PRO A 44 1.75 31.00 17.06
CA PRO A 44 1.01 30.52 15.90
C PRO A 44 1.13 31.49 14.73
N THR A 45 1.57 30.99 13.57
CA THR A 45 1.86 31.85 12.41
C THR A 45 0.56 32.32 11.75
N PRO A 46 0.28 33.64 11.70
CA PRO A 46 -0.89 34.14 10.99
C PRO A 46 -0.61 34.14 9.50
N TRP A 47 -1.56 33.72 8.66
CA TRP A 47 -1.38 33.74 7.20
C TRP A 47 -2.67 34.07 6.47
N ARG A 48 -2.54 34.57 5.24
CA ARG A 48 -3.65 35.02 4.39
C ARG A 48 -3.45 34.55 2.96
N ILE A 49 -4.55 34.45 2.21
CA ILE A 49 -4.53 34.26 0.75
C ILE A 49 -4.86 35.58 0.08
N GLN A 50 -4.20 35.92 -1.02
CA GLN A 50 -4.57 37.09 -1.81
C GLN A 50 -6.01 36.95 -2.34
N ASP A 51 -6.81 38.00 -2.21
CA ASP A 51 -8.25 38.01 -2.53
C ASP A 51 -8.58 37.74 -4.01
N ILE A 52 -7.70 38.12 -4.94
CA ILE A 52 -7.87 37.82 -6.37
C ILE A 52 -7.68 36.33 -6.70
N GLY A 53 -7.07 35.55 -5.80
CA GLY A 53 -6.85 34.11 -5.96
C GLY A 53 -5.95 33.74 -7.14
N TYR A 54 -6.22 32.57 -7.72
CA TYR A 54 -5.56 32.06 -8.92
C TYR A 54 -6.59 31.91 -10.03
N SER A 55 -6.39 32.52 -11.20
CA SER A 55 -7.43 32.66 -12.22
C SER A 55 -7.92 31.33 -12.81
N ARG A 56 -7.18 30.24 -12.64
CA ARG A 56 -7.46 28.94 -13.28
C ARG A 56 -8.09 27.91 -12.35
N LEU A 57 -8.28 28.23 -11.07
CA LEU A 57 -9.01 27.38 -10.11
C LEU A 57 -10.02 28.22 -9.32
N PRO A 58 -11.17 27.64 -8.91
CA PRO A 58 -12.07 28.32 -7.99
C PRO A 58 -11.35 28.72 -6.71
N PHE A 59 -11.61 29.92 -6.19
CA PHE A 59 -10.97 30.42 -4.97
C PHE A 59 -11.13 29.44 -3.80
N GLU A 60 -12.32 28.87 -3.61
CA GLU A 60 -12.59 27.88 -2.56
C GLU A 60 -11.72 26.62 -2.69
N THR A 61 -11.46 26.17 -3.92
CA THR A 61 -10.55 25.03 -4.16
C THR A 61 -9.12 25.38 -3.76
N VAL A 62 -8.63 26.56 -4.13
CA VAL A 62 -7.30 27.05 -3.74
C VAL A 62 -7.20 27.17 -2.23
N GLU A 63 -8.21 27.77 -1.60
CA GLU A 63 -8.27 27.95 -0.15
C GLU A 63 -8.24 26.62 0.60
N THR A 64 -9.05 25.65 0.20
CA THR A 64 -9.06 24.30 0.80
C THR A 64 -7.70 23.62 0.66
N VAL A 65 -7.09 23.67 -0.52
CA VAL A 65 -5.78 23.04 -0.76
C VAL A 65 -4.68 23.70 0.07
N LEU A 66 -4.63 25.03 0.13
CA LEU A 66 -3.61 25.73 0.92
C LEU A 66 -3.78 25.49 2.42
N LYS A 67 -5.02 25.42 2.93
CA LYS A 67 -5.29 25.05 4.32
C LYS A 67 -4.81 23.64 4.63
N ALA A 68 -5.17 22.66 3.81
CA ALA A 68 -4.73 21.28 3.99
C ALA A 68 -3.18 21.17 3.97
N SER A 69 -2.52 21.89 3.06
CA SER A 69 -1.06 21.88 2.94
C SER A 69 -0.36 22.48 4.18
N MET A 70 -0.94 23.52 4.77
CA MET A 70 -0.44 24.11 6.03
C MET A 70 -0.73 23.19 7.23
N GLU A 71 -1.89 22.55 7.26
CA GLU A 71 -2.29 21.61 8.32
C GLU A 71 -1.39 20.39 8.37
N THR A 72 -0.86 19.92 7.23
CA THR A 72 0.13 18.82 7.16
C THR A 72 1.31 19.04 8.11
N TRP A 73 1.81 20.28 8.26
CA TRP A 73 2.92 20.62 9.16
C TRP A 73 2.51 20.75 10.64
N SER A 74 1.22 20.93 10.90
CA SER A 74 0.66 20.99 12.25
C SER A 74 0.20 19.62 12.76
N ALA A 75 0.21 18.60 11.89
CA ALA A 75 -0.33 17.26 12.15
C ALA A 75 0.55 16.39 13.05
N PRO A 76 1.90 16.36 12.92
CA PRO A 76 2.73 15.54 13.80
C PRO A 76 2.54 15.95 15.27
N CYS A 77 2.18 15.02 16.15
CA CYS A 77 1.93 15.32 17.57
C CYS A 77 3.19 15.86 18.29
N CYS A 78 4.36 15.43 17.81
CA CYS A 78 5.65 15.89 18.32
C CYS A 78 5.97 17.33 17.92
N SER A 79 5.15 17.93 17.05
CA SER A 79 5.27 19.31 16.60
C SER A 79 4.27 20.22 17.30
N GLY A 80 4.80 21.25 17.95
CA GLY A 80 4.06 22.39 18.48
C GLY A 80 3.77 23.44 17.42
N PHE A 81 4.10 23.20 16.15
CA PHE A 81 3.80 24.13 15.06
C PHE A 81 2.29 24.35 14.97
N LYS A 82 1.91 25.63 14.93
CA LYS A 82 0.51 26.05 14.79
C LYS A 82 0.44 27.21 13.81
N SER A 83 -0.61 27.22 13.02
CA SER A 83 -0.94 28.31 12.11
C SER A 83 -2.35 28.84 12.39
N VAL A 84 -2.61 30.09 11.98
CA VAL A 84 -3.92 30.71 12.07
C VAL A 84 -4.25 31.34 10.72
N TYR A 85 -5.23 30.78 10.02
CA TYR A 85 -5.73 31.37 8.79
C TYR A 85 -6.56 32.62 9.09
N MET A 86 -6.12 33.76 8.58
CA MET A 86 -6.68 35.08 8.86
C MET A 86 -7.65 35.60 7.78
N GLY A 87 -8.05 34.74 6.84
CA GLY A 87 -8.86 35.13 5.69
C GLY A 87 -8.02 35.69 4.54
N THR A 88 -8.61 36.61 3.77
CA THR A 88 -7.98 37.16 2.57
C THR A 88 -7.24 38.47 2.80
N ALA A 89 -6.36 38.84 1.86
CA ALA A 89 -5.68 40.13 1.79
C ALA A 89 -5.76 40.71 0.37
N THR A 90 -5.88 42.05 0.28
CA THR A 90 -5.79 42.77 -1.01
C THR A 90 -4.35 42.94 -1.52
N GLN A 91 -3.36 42.73 -0.66
CA GLN A 91 -1.94 42.79 -1.01
C GLN A 91 -1.48 41.43 -1.52
N ASP A 92 -0.52 41.39 -2.45
CA ASP A 92 0.20 40.16 -2.81
C ASP A 92 1.41 39.92 -1.88
N GLY A 93 2.05 38.75 -2.03
CA GLY A 93 3.27 38.38 -1.32
C GLY A 93 4.54 39.11 -1.78
N LEU A 94 4.46 39.92 -2.85
CA LEU A 94 5.57 40.74 -3.35
C LEU A 94 5.53 42.17 -2.82
N SER A 95 4.41 42.58 -2.23
CA SER A 95 4.15 43.97 -1.86
C SER A 95 4.95 44.44 -0.64
N GLY A 96 5.67 43.54 0.04
CA GLY A 96 6.37 43.82 1.30
C GLY A 96 5.44 44.21 2.46
N SER A 97 4.17 43.79 2.41
CA SER A 97 3.15 44.20 3.40
C SER A 97 3.36 43.62 4.80
N ARG A 98 4.22 42.60 4.94
CA ARG A 98 4.43 41.84 6.19
C ARG A 98 3.15 41.23 6.76
N LYS A 99 2.17 40.96 5.90
CA LYS A 99 0.87 40.39 6.28
C LYS A 99 0.81 38.88 6.16
N ASN A 100 1.92 38.26 5.78
CA ASN A 100 2.07 36.83 5.56
C ASN A 100 1.10 36.32 4.50
N VAL A 101 1.32 36.73 3.26
CA VAL A 101 0.40 36.49 2.16
C VAL A 101 0.92 35.41 1.22
N VAL A 102 0.03 34.45 0.94
CA VAL A 102 0.17 33.47 -0.14
C VAL A 102 -0.52 34.03 -1.39
N SER A 103 0.20 34.08 -2.51
CA SER A 103 -0.29 34.71 -3.75
C SER A 103 0.22 34.02 -5.02
N PHE A 104 -0.43 34.30 -6.15
CA PHE A 104 -0.11 33.72 -7.46
C PHE A 104 0.33 34.83 -8.41
N VAL A 105 1.52 34.68 -9.00
CA VAL A 105 2.05 35.63 -9.98
C VAL A 105 1.70 35.13 -11.37
N GLU A 106 0.79 35.80 -12.07
CA GLU A 106 0.23 35.32 -13.35
C GLU A 106 0.77 36.02 -14.62
N SER A 107 1.51 37.13 -14.49
CA SER A 107 1.94 37.92 -15.66
C SER A 107 3.41 38.31 -15.68
N ASN A 108 4.02 38.66 -14.54
CA ASN A 108 5.40 39.16 -14.49
C ASN A 108 6.21 38.53 -13.35
N TRP A 109 6.73 37.33 -13.59
CA TRP A 109 7.59 36.62 -12.62
C TRP A 109 8.90 37.40 -12.38
N PRO A 110 9.20 37.80 -11.13
CA PRO A 110 10.44 38.51 -10.81
C PRO A 110 11.67 37.66 -11.12
N ARG A 111 12.64 38.23 -11.83
CA ARG A 111 13.87 37.49 -12.20
C ARG A 111 14.74 37.18 -10.99
N GLU A 112 14.60 37.96 -9.93
CA GLU A 112 15.28 37.82 -8.65
C GLU A 112 14.92 36.49 -7.97
N PHE A 113 13.77 35.90 -8.32
CA PHE A 113 13.28 34.62 -7.80
C PHE A 113 13.63 33.45 -8.73
N GLY A 114 14.56 33.66 -9.65
CA GLY A 114 15.01 32.65 -10.60
C GLY A 114 14.21 32.64 -11.89
N SER A 115 14.50 31.66 -12.74
CA SER A 115 13.90 31.56 -14.07
C SER A 115 12.42 31.24 -13.97
N ARG A 116 11.61 31.98 -14.73
CA ARG A 116 10.18 31.72 -14.93
C ARG A 116 9.89 30.27 -15.34
N ASN A 117 10.82 29.59 -16.01
CA ASN A 117 10.60 28.24 -16.54
C ASN A 117 11.11 27.12 -15.62
N SER A 118 11.70 27.44 -14.46
CA SER A 118 12.25 26.42 -13.54
C SER A 118 11.86 26.64 -12.09
N THR A 119 11.65 27.88 -11.63
CA THR A 119 11.19 28.14 -10.27
C THR A 119 9.68 28.02 -10.19
N ILE A 120 9.17 27.03 -9.46
CA ILE A 120 7.72 26.75 -9.37
C ILE A 120 7.03 27.68 -8.36
N ALA A 121 7.64 27.84 -7.20
CA ALA A 121 7.19 28.75 -6.15
C ALA A 121 8.39 29.21 -5.30
N VAL A 122 8.18 30.22 -4.47
CA VAL A 122 9.18 30.74 -3.53
C VAL A 122 8.49 31.16 -2.23
N THR A 123 9.04 30.70 -1.12
CA THR A 123 8.71 31.17 0.22
C THR A 123 9.80 32.08 0.75
N LEU A 124 9.40 33.20 1.37
CA LEU A 124 10.27 34.29 1.77
C LEU A 124 10.26 34.49 3.29
N PRO A 125 10.72 33.52 4.09
CA PRO A 125 10.75 33.68 5.54
C PRO A 125 11.75 34.77 5.92
N GLN A 126 11.39 35.59 6.89
CA GLN A 126 12.21 36.69 7.39
C GLN A 126 12.68 36.38 8.82
N PRO A 127 13.76 35.58 8.95
CA PRO A 127 14.38 35.35 10.24
C PRO A 127 15.00 36.65 10.77
N ASN A 128 15.05 36.77 12.09
CA ASN A 128 15.77 37.82 12.79
C ASN A 128 16.93 37.24 13.61
N TRP A 129 17.72 38.13 14.21
CA TRP A 129 18.89 37.78 15.01
C TRP A 129 18.59 36.93 16.26
N ALA A 130 17.32 36.82 16.67
CA ALA A 130 16.88 35.95 17.75
C ALA A 130 16.47 34.54 17.27
N CYS A 131 16.72 34.21 15.99
CA CYS A 131 16.27 32.98 15.33
C CYS A 131 14.75 32.83 15.34
N ALA A 132 14.04 33.95 15.24
CA ALA A 132 12.59 33.97 15.12
C ALA A 132 12.18 34.46 13.72
N ILE A 133 11.24 33.74 13.10
CA ILE A 133 10.61 34.19 11.86
C ILE A 133 9.61 35.30 12.22
N SER A 134 9.81 36.48 11.63
CA SER A 134 9.00 37.67 11.95
C SER A 134 7.78 37.79 11.03
N TYR A 135 7.96 37.46 9.76
CA TYR A 135 6.93 37.36 8.74
C TYR A 135 7.44 36.45 7.62
N SER A 136 6.55 35.93 6.80
CA SER A 136 6.89 35.13 5.61
C SER A 136 5.81 35.33 4.57
N ASP A 137 6.20 35.63 3.34
CA ASP A 137 5.30 35.69 2.19
C ASP A 137 5.60 34.50 1.26
N MET A 138 4.63 34.10 0.44
CA MET A 138 4.77 32.96 -0.48
C MET A 138 4.17 33.32 -1.84
N VAL A 139 4.91 32.99 -2.90
CA VAL A 139 4.50 33.29 -4.27
C VAL A 139 4.61 32.06 -5.17
N PHE A 140 3.52 31.75 -5.86
CA PHE A 140 3.46 30.69 -6.87
C PHE A 140 3.66 31.28 -8.27
N ASN A 141 4.55 30.67 -9.07
CA ASN A 141 4.82 31.07 -10.44
C ASN A 141 3.77 30.55 -11.42
N ALA A 142 2.61 31.19 -11.43
CA ALA A 142 1.53 30.90 -12.38
C ALA A 142 1.78 31.47 -13.78
N VAL A 143 2.93 32.13 -14.00
CA VAL A 143 3.36 32.54 -15.34
C VAL A 143 3.94 31.35 -16.10
N GLY A 144 4.87 30.62 -15.47
CA GLY A 144 5.57 29.47 -16.05
C GLY A 144 4.85 28.15 -15.88
N PHE A 145 4.07 28.01 -14.81
CA PHE A 145 3.45 26.74 -14.41
C PHE A 145 1.93 26.84 -14.35
N THR A 146 1.27 25.69 -14.52
CA THR A 146 -0.19 25.58 -14.40
C THR A 146 -0.50 24.68 -13.21
N PHE A 147 -0.98 25.28 -12.13
CA PHE A 147 -1.33 24.54 -10.92
C PHE A 147 -2.65 23.78 -11.07
N ARG A 148 -2.66 22.53 -10.60
CA ARG A 148 -3.82 21.61 -10.60
C ARG A 148 -3.98 20.94 -9.23
N THR A 149 -5.06 20.20 -9.02
CA THR A 149 -5.34 19.51 -7.75
C THR A 149 -5.57 17.99 -7.91
N ASN A 150 -5.43 17.49 -9.13
CA ASN A 150 -5.69 16.11 -9.50
C ASN A 150 -4.41 15.25 -9.55
N GLY A 151 -3.26 15.78 -9.10
CA GLY A 151 -1.97 15.08 -9.16
C GLY A 151 -1.29 15.07 -10.54
N SER A 152 -1.87 15.71 -11.56
CA SER A 152 -1.23 15.90 -12.88
C SER A 152 -0.61 17.30 -13.01
N ASP A 153 0.25 17.50 -14.01
CA ASP A 153 1.00 18.75 -14.23
C ASP A 153 1.79 19.17 -12.97
N THR A 154 1.60 20.40 -12.50
CA THR A 154 2.13 20.93 -11.25
C THR A 154 1.05 20.84 -10.17
N ASP A 155 1.14 19.84 -9.30
CA ASP A 155 0.16 19.62 -8.24
C ASP A 155 0.27 20.72 -7.16
N LEU A 156 -0.78 21.52 -7.00
CA LEU A 156 -0.83 22.65 -6.09
C LEU A 156 -0.60 22.23 -4.64
N GLN A 157 -1.19 21.12 -4.21
CA GLN A 157 -1.05 20.66 -2.83
C GLN A 157 0.40 20.24 -2.55
N SER A 158 1.01 19.47 -3.45
CA SER A 158 2.40 19.03 -3.28
C SER A 158 3.38 20.21 -3.21
N ILE A 159 3.23 21.19 -4.13
CA ILE A 159 4.07 22.38 -4.10
C ILE A 159 3.77 23.22 -2.85
N ALA A 160 2.50 23.43 -2.51
CA ALA A 160 2.15 24.23 -1.34
C ALA A 160 2.66 23.62 -0.04
N THR A 161 2.60 22.29 0.14
CA THR A 161 3.16 21.64 1.33
C THR A 161 4.67 21.85 1.41
N HIS A 162 5.40 21.71 0.30
CA HIS A 162 6.84 22.03 0.24
C HIS A 162 7.13 23.47 0.68
N GLU A 163 6.42 24.43 0.09
CA GLU A 163 6.58 25.84 0.41
C GLU A 163 6.20 26.16 1.87
N PHE A 164 5.20 25.47 2.43
CA PHE A 164 4.87 25.61 3.85
C PHE A 164 5.92 25.00 4.80
N GLY A 165 6.77 24.09 4.33
CA GLY A 165 7.92 23.64 5.11
C GLY A 165 8.98 24.73 5.24
N HIS A 166 9.28 25.45 4.15
CA HIS A 166 10.08 26.67 4.21
C HIS A 166 9.44 27.75 5.08
N TRP A 167 8.12 27.91 4.99
CA TRP A 167 7.38 28.82 5.85
C TRP A 167 7.58 28.47 7.33
N ALA A 168 7.57 27.18 7.67
CA ALA A 168 7.82 26.71 9.03
C ALA A 168 9.29 26.85 9.45
N GLY A 169 10.23 27.04 8.52
CA GLY A 169 11.65 27.27 8.79
C GLY A 169 12.57 26.12 8.43
N LEU A 170 12.07 25.10 7.71
CA LEU A 170 12.89 24.02 7.16
C LEU A 170 13.56 24.45 5.86
N ASP A 171 14.80 24.03 5.68
CA ASP A 171 15.51 24.14 4.40
C ASP A 171 15.41 22.81 3.63
N HIS A 172 15.92 22.79 2.41
CA HIS A 172 15.87 21.59 1.59
C HIS A 172 16.61 20.40 2.22
N THR A 173 16.05 19.21 2.04
CA THR A 173 16.71 17.93 2.34
C THR A 173 17.21 17.29 1.05
N ASN A 174 18.28 16.50 1.17
CA ASN A 174 18.79 15.68 0.07
C ASN A 174 18.22 14.25 0.08
N LEU A 175 17.37 13.90 1.05
CA LEU A 175 16.79 12.57 1.15
C LEU A 175 15.62 12.37 0.18
N PRO A 176 15.64 11.30 -0.66
CA PRO A 176 14.56 10.97 -1.58
C PRO A 176 13.23 10.74 -0.87
N GLY A 177 12.14 11.09 -1.53
CA GLY A 177 10.77 10.81 -1.07
C GLY A 177 10.24 11.76 0.01
N ASN A 178 11.00 12.78 0.41
CA ASN A 178 10.57 13.79 1.37
C ASN A 178 9.98 15.02 0.66
N THR A 179 9.01 15.67 1.30
CA THR A 179 8.37 16.89 0.83
C THR A 179 9.39 18.02 0.65
N MET A 180 10.39 18.15 1.52
CA MET A 180 11.41 19.20 1.42
C MET A 180 12.52 18.95 0.40
N GLN A 181 12.36 17.99 -0.52
CA GLN A 181 13.30 17.85 -1.63
C GLN A 181 13.24 19.05 -2.58
N PRO A 182 14.40 19.55 -3.07
CA PRO A 182 14.46 20.76 -3.91
C PRO A 182 13.89 20.59 -5.32
N PHE A 183 13.64 19.36 -5.77
CA PHE A 183 13.18 19.06 -7.12
C PHE A 183 11.79 18.41 -7.11
N TYR A 184 10.86 18.97 -7.87
CA TYR A 184 9.53 18.40 -8.05
C TYR A 184 9.53 17.45 -9.26
N MET A 185 9.35 16.16 -9.00
CA MET A 185 9.32 15.10 -10.02
C MET A 185 7.93 14.86 -10.63
N GLY A 186 6.93 15.64 -10.23
CA GLY A 186 5.52 15.40 -10.59
C GLY A 186 4.78 14.55 -9.55
N GLY A 187 3.47 14.45 -9.71
CA GLY A 187 2.62 13.61 -8.85
C GLY A 187 2.28 14.24 -7.50
N THR A 188 1.96 13.38 -6.54
CA THR A 188 1.37 13.75 -5.24
C THR A 188 2.22 13.40 -4.02
N VAL A 189 3.47 12.97 -4.22
CA VAL A 189 4.37 12.55 -3.12
C VAL A 189 4.54 13.66 -2.08
N GLY A 190 4.71 14.91 -2.52
CA GLY A 190 4.86 16.06 -1.64
C GLY A 190 3.58 16.50 -0.90
N ARG A 191 2.46 15.77 -0.99
CA ARG A 191 1.25 16.11 -0.22
C ARG A 191 1.37 15.75 1.26
N THR A 192 2.24 14.81 1.60
CA THR A 192 2.42 14.21 2.93
C THR A 192 3.87 14.32 3.37
N LEU A 193 4.11 14.44 4.68
CA LEU A 193 5.46 14.50 5.22
C LEU A 193 6.17 13.15 5.11
N GLY A 194 7.40 13.16 4.63
CA GLY A 194 8.31 12.04 4.80
C GLY A 194 8.91 12.01 6.21
N PRO A 195 9.71 10.97 6.53
CA PRO A 195 10.34 10.84 7.84
C PRO A 195 11.24 12.04 8.20
N ASP A 196 12.06 12.52 7.27
CA ASP A 196 13.00 13.61 7.53
C ASP A 196 12.28 14.96 7.70
N ASP A 197 11.19 15.17 6.97
CA ASP A 197 10.32 16.34 7.15
C ASP A 197 9.69 16.35 8.56
N THR A 198 9.24 15.19 9.01
CA THR A 198 8.61 14.99 10.32
C THR A 198 9.62 15.23 11.45
N ASP A 199 10.82 14.66 11.33
CA ASP A 199 11.90 14.88 12.28
C ASP A 199 12.33 16.35 12.32
N GLY A 200 12.40 17.00 11.15
CA GLY A 200 12.73 18.41 11.03
C GLY A 200 11.70 19.30 11.74
N ILE A 201 10.41 19.13 11.46
CA ILE A 201 9.38 19.96 12.07
C ILE A 201 9.26 19.72 13.58
N CYS A 202 9.40 18.48 14.05
CA CYS A 202 9.36 18.15 15.47
C CYS A 202 10.61 18.64 16.22
N ALA A 203 11.77 18.66 15.58
CA ALA A 203 12.96 19.25 16.15
C ALA A 203 12.89 20.79 16.22
N LEU A 204 12.24 21.42 15.24
CA LEU A 204 12.10 22.88 15.19
C LEU A 204 11.01 23.38 16.15
N TYR A 205 9.94 22.61 16.33
CA TYR A 205 8.81 22.91 17.20
C TYR A 205 8.56 21.75 18.17
N PRO A 206 9.45 21.45 19.12
CA PRO A 206 9.24 20.31 20.02
C PRO A 206 7.97 20.48 20.85
N SER A 207 7.09 19.48 20.79
CA SER A 207 5.89 19.33 21.60
C SER A 207 5.85 17.91 22.18
N TRP A 208 5.20 17.79 23.33
CA TRP A 208 5.06 16.52 24.03
C TRP A 208 3.79 15.83 23.52
N CYS A 209 3.92 14.66 22.88
CA CYS A 209 2.80 13.74 22.69
C CYS A 209 2.50 13.15 24.08
N GLU A 210 1.76 13.87 24.92
CA GLU A 210 1.67 13.55 26.35
C GLU A 210 0.83 12.30 26.68
N SER A 211 0.25 11.65 25.69
CA SER A 211 -0.25 10.27 25.82
C SER A 211 -0.53 9.73 24.43
N CYS A 212 0.18 8.69 24.01
CA CYS A 212 -0.32 7.86 22.93
C CYS A 212 -1.44 6.97 23.50
N VAL A 213 -2.44 6.67 22.68
CA VAL A 213 -3.48 5.67 22.96
C VAL A 213 -3.32 4.49 22.00
N VAL A 214 -2.85 4.76 20.80
CA VAL A 214 -2.56 3.79 19.74
C VAL A 214 -1.18 4.06 19.13
N ASP A 215 -0.62 3.08 18.41
CA ASP A 215 0.72 3.18 17.80
C ASP A 215 0.79 4.32 16.78
N GLU A 216 -0.33 4.65 16.12
CA GLU A 216 -0.42 5.77 15.17
C GLU A 216 -0.29 7.14 15.83
N ASP A 217 -0.46 7.23 17.15
CA ASP A 217 -0.19 8.46 17.91
C ASP A 217 1.31 8.66 18.13
N CYS A 218 2.13 7.65 17.82
CA CYS A 218 3.57 7.70 17.99
C CYS A 218 4.28 8.09 16.70
N PRO A 219 5.47 8.74 16.81
CA PRO A 219 6.34 8.96 15.66
C PRO A 219 6.59 7.65 14.90
N SER A 220 6.75 7.74 13.58
CA SER A 220 6.96 6.57 12.72
C SER A 220 8.04 5.65 13.29
N GLY A 221 7.67 4.38 13.50
CA GLY A 221 8.57 3.36 14.04
C GLY A 221 8.58 3.20 15.55
N GLN A 222 7.74 3.93 16.29
CA GLN A 222 7.50 3.70 17.73
C GLN A 222 6.13 3.07 17.96
N VAL A 223 6.00 2.32 19.04
CA VAL A 223 4.74 1.72 19.50
C VAL A 223 4.26 2.39 20.76
N CYS A 224 2.96 2.52 20.90
CA CYS A 224 2.35 3.06 22.09
C CYS A 224 2.29 2.01 23.19
N LYS A 225 3.04 2.24 24.26
CA LYS A 225 3.07 1.36 25.42
C LYS A 225 2.89 2.17 26.70
N ASP A 226 1.82 1.84 27.42
CA ASP A 226 1.46 2.49 28.70
C ASP A 226 1.42 4.03 28.59
N GLY A 227 0.91 4.56 27.48
CA GLY A 227 0.81 5.99 27.21
C GLY A 227 2.12 6.65 26.78
N THR A 228 3.17 5.88 26.55
CA THR A 228 4.49 6.34 26.12
C THR A 228 4.86 5.71 24.78
N CYS A 229 5.35 6.51 23.85
CA CYS A 229 5.91 5.98 22.61
C CYS A 229 7.29 5.38 22.90
N GLU A 230 7.42 4.07 22.72
CA GLU A 230 8.65 3.30 22.89
C GLU A 230 9.10 2.76 21.53
N THR A 231 10.41 2.74 21.27
CA THR A 231 10.93 2.00 20.11
C THR A 231 10.77 0.50 20.37
N PRO A 232 10.03 -0.23 19.52
CA PRO A 232 9.84 -1.66 19.70
C PRO A 232 11.18 -2.41 19.56
N SER A 233 11.36 -3.39 20.43
CA SER A 233 12.46 -4.35 20.29
C SER A 233 12.13 -5.38 19.22
N CYS A 234 13.12 -5.78 18.44
CA CYS A 234 12.97 -6.78 17.38
C CYS A 234 13.97 -7.92 17.57
N LYS A 235 13.73 -9.04 16.89
CA LYS A 235 14.69 -10.14 16.70
C LYS A 235 15.04 -10.34 15.23
N ASN A 236 14.17 -9.89 14.34
CA ASN A 236 14.25 -10.00 12.89
C ASN A 236 13.46 -8.85 12.24
N HIS A 237 13.57 -8.71 10.92
CA HIS A 237 12.93 -7.61 10.17
C HIS A 237 11.40 -7.60 10.25
N ASP A 238 10.74 -8.76 10.30
CA ASP A 238 9.27 -8.85 10.34
C ASP A 238 8.68 -8.31 11.65
N ASP A 239 9.47 -8.22 12.72
CA ASP A 239 9.06 -7.63 13.99
C ASP A 239 8.90 -6.10 13.91
N CYS A 240 9.45 -5.48 12.85
CA CYS A 240 9.41 -4.03 12.64
C CYS A 240 8.30 -3.63 11.68
N ALA A 241 7.73 -2.43 11.88
CA ALA A 241 6.73 -1.85 10.98
C ALA A 241 7.31 -1.57 9.57
N PRO A 242 6.47 -1.45 8.52
CA PRO A 242 6.94 -1.03 7.19
C PRO A 242 7.79 0.25 7.24
N GLY A 243 8.92 0.26 6.52
CA GLY A 243 9.88 1.38 6.55
C GLY A 243 10.83 1.38 7.76
N MET A 244 10.84 0.30 8.55
CA MET A 244 11.75 0.09 9.68
C MET A 244 12.37 -1.29 9.58
N PHE A 245 13.65 -1.42 9.93
CA PHE A 245 14.38 -2.68 9.87
C PHE A 245 14.99 -3.01 11.23
N CYS A 246 15.28 -4.29 11.49
CA CYS A 246 15.82 -4.70 12.77
C CYS A 246 17.33 -4.50 12.83
N SER A 247 17.80 -3.51 13.60
CA SER A 247 19.22 -3.27 13.86
C SER A 247 19.52 -3.47 15.34
N VAL A 248 20.22 -4.55 15.67
CA VAL A 248 20.69 -4.87 17.04
C VAL A 248 19.56 -4.74 18.08
N ASP A 249 18.59 -5.65 17.99
CA ASP A 249 17.40 -5.76 18.85
C ASP A 249 16.48 -4.52 18.88
N THR A 250 16.67 -3.57 17.97
CA THR A 250 15.90 -2.32 17.91
C THR A 250 15.41 -2.04 16.49
N CYS A 251 14.13 -1.68 16.33
CA CYS A 251 13.64 -1.22 15.04
C CYS A 251 14.17 0.19 14.75
N VAL A 252 14.87 0.35 13.63
CA VAL A 252 15.39 1.65 13.15
C VAL A 252 14.91 1.93 11.72
N PRO A 253 14.82 3.19 11.27
CA PRO A 253 14.37 3.52 9.93
C PRO A 253 15.19 2.85 8.84
N GLY A 254 14.53 2.35 7.80
CA GLY A 254 15.16 1.67 6.66
C GLY A 254 14.17 0.84 5.86
N CYS A 255 14.60 -0.30 5.36
CA CYS A 255 13.75 -1.21 4.58
C CYS A 255 13.78 -2.64 5.14
N ARG A 256 12.69 -3.38 4.97
CA ARG A 256 12.62 -4.81 5.29
C ARG A 256 12.68 -5.66 4.03
N THR A 257 12.08 -5.18 2.96
CA THR A 257 11.98 -5.87 1.68
C THR A 257 12.30 -4.94 0.52
N HIS A 258 12.69 -5.48 -0.63
CA HIS A 258 12.97 -4.72 -1.84
C HIS A 258 11.74 -3.95 -2.34
N LEU A 259 10.53 -4.45 -2.09
CA LEU A 259 9.29 -3.74 -2.37
C LEU A 259 9.08 -2.46 -1.54
N GLU A 260 9.84 -2.26 -0.47
CA GLU A 260 9.83 -1.02 0.32
C GLU A 260 10.78 0.05 -0.27
N CYS A 261 11.63 -0.32 -1.22
CA CYS A 261 12.56 0.59 -1.88
C CYS A 261 12.00 1.15 -3.20
N GLY A 262 12.60 2.25 -3.67
CA GLY A 262 12.21 2.90 -4.92
C GLY A 262 12.43 2.01 -6.16
N ASP A 263 11.92 2.46 -7.30
CA ASP A 263 12.14 1.75 -8.56
C ASP A 263 13.65 1.62 -8.86
N GLY A 264 14.10 0.39 -9.09
CA GLY A 264 15.50 0.09 -9.34
C GLY A 264 16.40 0.14 -8.10
N GLU A 265 15.85 0.04 -6.89
CA GLU A 265 16.59 -0.10 -5.63
C GLU A 265 16.23 -1.43 -4.93
N PHE A 266 17.17 -1.97 -4.17
CA PHE A 266 17.02 -3.19 -3.39
C PHE A 266 17.35 -2.91 -1.94
N CYS A 267 16.62 -3.57 -1.05
CA CYS A 267 16.88 -3.51 0.37
C CYS A 267 18.09 -4.36 0.71
N GLN A 268 19.20 -3.71 1.06
CA GLN A 268 20.42 -4.36 1.48
C GLN A 268 20.72 -4.04 2.95
N ASP A 269 20.63 -5.06 3.81
CA ASP A 269 20.90 -4.93 5.25
C ASP A 269 20.18 -3.73 5.92
N GLY A 270 18.93 -3.50 5.53
CA GLY A 270 18.12 -2.40 6.03
C GLY A 270 18.24 -1.07 5.27
N VAL A 271 19.06 -1.01 4.22
CA VAL A 271 19.31 0.20 3.44
C VAL A 271 18.89 0.02 1.98
N CYS A 272 18.02 0.89 1.47
CA CYS A 272 17.70 0.93 0.04
C CYS A 272 18.93 1.37 -0.75
N SER A 273 19.43 0.48 -1.59
CA SER A 273 20.61 0.67 -2.42
C SER A 273 20.24 0.50 -3.89
N PRO A 274 20.75 1.32 -4.82
CA PRO A 274 20.50 1.14 -6.24
C PRO A 274 20.86 -0.27 -6.73
N LEU A 275 20.09 -0.77 -7.70
CA LEU A 275 20.42 -1.93 -8.53
C LEU A 275 21.83 -1.73 -9.07
N GLN A 276 22.78 -2.45 -8.49
CA GLN A 276 24.11 -2.53 -9.09
C GLN A 276 23.94 -3.29 -10.41
N SER A 277 24.00 -2.55 -11.52
CA SER A 277 23.93 -3.13 -12.85
C SER A 277 25.01 -4.21 -12.99
N ARG A 278 24.66 -5.29 -13.69
CA ARG A 278 25.58 -6.39 -14.00
C ARG A 278 26.81 -5.81 -14.70
N CYS A 279 28.01 -6.14 -14.26
CA CYS A 279 29.20 -5.77 -15.03
C CYS A 279 29.34 -6.70 -16.25
N THR A 280 28.64 -6.44 -17.36
CA THR A 280 29.11 -6.96 -18.68
C THR A 280 30.09 -5.98 -19.34
N ILE A 281 30.18 -4.79 -18.76
CA ILE A 281 31.02 -3.68 -19.15
C ILE A 281 31.66 -3.11 -17.87
N CYS A 282 32.81 -2.48 -18.00
CA CYS A 282 33.58 -1.90 -16.90
C CYS A 282 34.16 -2.87 -15.84
N SER A 283 33.92 -4.18 -15.94
CA SER A 283 34.77 -5.17 -15.25
C SER A 283 36.20 -5.08 -15.74
N THR A 284 37.16 -5.31 -14.84
CA THR A 284 38.58 -5.41 -15.22
C THR A 284 38.84 -6.67 -16.04
N CYS A 285 39.63 -6.55 -17.10
CA CYS A 285 39.95 -7.65 -18.00
C CYS A 285 41.41 -7.58 -18.47
N THR A 286 41.91 -8.70 -18.98
CA THR A 286 43.22 -8.77 -19.66
C THR A 286 43.10 -9.30 -21.10
N GLN A 287 41.98 -9.96 -21.41
CA GLN A 287 41.65 -10.48 -22.73
C GLN A 287 40.13 -10.50 -22.94
N ASP A 288 39.68 -10.49 -24.20
CA ASP A 288 38.24 -10.39 -24.54
C ASP A 288 37.37 -11.48 -23.89
N SER A 289 37.92 -12.68 -23.68
CA SER A 289 37.18 -13.78 -23.04
C SER A 289 36.87 -13.54 -21.56
N ASP A 290 37.55 -12.60 -20.91
CA ASP A 290 37.30 -12.25 -19.51
C ASP A 290 35.96 -11.50 -19.36
N CYS A 291 35.43 -10.95 -20.46
CA CYS A 291 34.25 -10.09 -20.50
C CYS A 291 32.94 -10.82 -20.81
N GLY A 292 32.98 -12.13 -21.04
CA GLY A 292 31.79 -12.95 -21.28
C GLY A 292 31.93 -13.95 -22.43
N PRO A 293 30.93 -14.84 -22.62
CA PRO A 293 30.98 -15.86 -23.66
C PRO A 293 30.73 -15.27 -25.06
N GLY A 294 31.55 -15.70 -26.03
CA GLY A 294 31.44 -15.33 -27.44
C GLY A 294 32.21 -14.07 -27.83
N ASN A 295 32.22 -13.74 -29.13
CA ASN A 295 32.97 -12.60 -29.68
C ASN A 295 32.22 -11.26 -29.57
N ALA A 296 31.26 -11.15 -28.64
CA ALA A 296 30.38 -9.99 -28.52
C ALA A 296 30.97 -8.89 -27.63
N TYR A 297 31.89 -9.24 -26.73
CA TYR A 297 32.54 -8.34 -25.78
C TYR A 297 34.01 -8.18 -26.12
N LEU A 298 34.56 -7.03 -25.75
CA LEU A 298 35.95 -6.67 -26.00
C LEU A 298 36.58 -6.09 -24.75
N CYS A 299 37.83 -6.47 -24.48
CA CYS A 299 38.64 -5.93 -23.41
C CYS A 299 39.40 -4.71 -23.93
N LEU A 300 39.03 -3.51 -23.47
CA LEU A 300 39.64 -2.26 -23.92
C LEU A 300 40.65 -1.75 -22.88
N ASP A 301 41.94 -1.88 -23.21
CA ASP A 301 43.04 -1.25 -22.49
C ASP A 301 43.34 0.12 -23.12
N MET A 302 42.82 1.19 -22.50
CA MET A 302 43.03 2.56 -22.98
C MET A 302 44.33 3.20 -22.47
N ASP A 303 44.91 2.70 -21.39
CA ASP A 303 46.09 3.28 -20.74
C ASP A 303 47.40 2.51 -21.02
N GLY A 304 47.30 1.37 -21.69
CA GLY A 304 48.42 0.53 -22.10
C GLY A 304 49.07 -0.22 -20.94
N THR A 305 48.38 -0.37 -19.81
CA THR A 305 48.91 -1.01 -18.60
C THR A 305 48.84 -2.54 -18.65
N GLY A 306 48.14 -3.11 -19.63
CA GLY A 306 47.85 -4.54 -19.72
C GLY A 306 46.63 -4.97 -18.90
N VAL A 307 45.91 -4.03 -18.28
CA VAL A 307 44.63 -4.25 -17.60
C VAL A 307 43.61 -3.30 -18.23
N GLY A 308 42.65 -3.86 -18.95
CA GLY A 308 41.59 -3.12 -19.61
C GLY A 308 40.26 -3.16 -18.86
N SER A 309 39.26 -2.51 -19.45
CA SER A 309 37.86 -2.57 -19.02
C SER A 309 37.01 -3.24 -20.10
N CYS A 310 36.10 -4.12 -19.68
CA CYS A 310 35.16 -4.77 -20.57
C CYS A 310 34.21 -3.76 -21.23
N THR A 311 33.93 -3.94 -22.52
CA THR A 311 32.93 -3.16 -23.27
C THR A 311 32.41 -3.97 -24.47
N LYS A 312 31.56 -3.37 -25.28
CA LYS A 312 30.99 -3.96 -26.50
C LYS A 312 30.70 -2.86 -27.52
N THR A 313 30.82 -3.19 -28.81
CA THR A 313 30.42 -2.27 -29.88
C THR A 313 28.91 -2.13 -29.95
N CYS A 314 28.43 -0.92 -30.16
CA CYS A 314 27.00 -0.62 -30.21
C CYS A 314 26.64 0.21 -31.44
N THR A 315 25.34 0.36 -31.68
CA THR A 315 24.80 1.29 -32.70
C THR A 315 23.78 2.25 -32.08
N THR A 316 23.08 1.79 -31.03
CA THR A 316 22.15 2.55 -30.21
C THR A 316 22.30 2.13 -28.75
N ASP A 317 21.77 2.92 -27.82
CA ASP A 317 21.78 2.61 -26.39
C ASP A 317 21.13 1.25 -26.08
N ALA A 318 20.11 0.86 -26.84
CA ALA A 318 19.46 -0.45 -26.70
C ALA A 318 20.36 -1.65 -27.03
N GLY A 319 21.52 -1.43 -27.66
CA GLY A 319 22.52 -2.47 -27.92
C GLY A 319 23.51 -2.69 -26.77
N CYS A 320 23.40 -1.89 -25.72
CA CYS A 320 24.25 -1.89 -24.55
C CYS A 320 23.57 -2.54 -23.34
N ASP A 321 24.37 -3.19 -22.51
CA ASP A 321 23.88 -3.96 -21.37
C ASP A 321 23.66 -3.07 -20.15
N GLY A 322 22.66 -3.39 -19.34
CA GLY A 322 22.37 -2.65 -18.12
C GLY A 322 21.99 -1.19 -18.39
N ASP A 323 22.57 -0.27 -17.61
CA ASP A 323 22.33 1.17 -17.68
C ASP A 323 23.23 1.90 -18.68
N SER A 324 24.13 1.18 -19.36
CA SER A 324 25.10 1.82 -20.25
C SER A 324 24.53 2.41 -21.52
N ARG A 325 25.28 3.37 -22.06
CA ARG A 325 24.91 4.13 -23.24
C ARG A 325 25.90 3.93 -24.36
N CYS A 326 25.39 4.02 -25.57
CA CYS A 326 26.19 3.88 -26.76
C CYS A 326 26.96 5.17 -27.03
N TRP A 327 28.22 5.16 -26.64
CA TRP A 327 29.09 6.33 -26.70
C TRP A 327 30.01 6.30 -27.92
N ALA A 328 30.23 7.46 -28.53
CA ALA A 328 31.04 7.62 -29.73
C ALA A 328 32.48 8.03 -29.38
N LEU A 329 33.43 7.14 -29.62
CA LEU A 329 34.86 7.38 -29.48
C LEU A 329 35.48 7.76 -30.84
N GLN A 330 36.18 8.89 -30.90
CA GLN A 330 36.98 9.25 -32.08
C GLN A 330 38.25 8.40 -32.14
N ASN A 331 38.47 7.70 -33.25
CA ASN A 331 39.68 6.94 -33.52
C ASN A 331 40.26 7.32 -34.89
N GLY A 332 41.14 8.31 -34.90
CA GLY A 332 41.68 8.89 -36.14
C GLY A 332 40.59 9.51 -37.02
N PRO A 333 40.49 9.17 -38.32
CA PRO A 333 39.41 9.67 -39.18
C PRO A 333 38.06 8.94 -38.98
N GLY A 334 38.01 7.90 -38.14
CA GLY A 334 36.82 7.09 -37.88
C GLY A 334 36.18 7.35 -36.53
N VAL A 335 34.92 6.92 -36.37
CA VAL A 335 34.19 6.91 -35.10
C VAL A 335 33.86 5.46 -34.78
N ILE A 336 34.16 5.03 -33.56
CA ILE A 336 33.77 3.72 -33.04
C ILE A 336 32.73 3.96 -31.94
N HIS A 337 31.68 3.16 -31.93
CA HIS A 337 30.63 3.24 -30.93
C HIS A 337 30.79 2.11 -29.92
N LEU A 338 30.91 2.44 -28.64
CA LEU A 338 31.17 1.52 -27.54
C LEU A 338 30.16 1.76 -26.40
N CYS A 339 29.79 0.70 -25.71
CA CYS A 339 28.99 0.81 -24.49
C CYS A 339 29.83 1.36 -23.34
N ALA A 340 29.38 2.46 -22.75
CA ALA A 340 30.06 3.17 -21.67
C ALA A 340 29.06 3.55 -20.58
N THR A 341 29.55 3.93 -19.39
CA THR A 341 28.68 4.38 -18.30
C THR A 341 27.89 5.64 -18.72
N PRO A 342 26.69 5.89 -18.14
CA PRO A 342 25.89 7.09 -18.44
C PRO A 342 26.63 8.42 -18.25
N ASP A 343 27.60 8.44 -17.34
CA ASP A 343 28.40 9.57 -16.92
C ASP A 343 29.81 9.60 -17.53
N VAL A 344 30.03 8.80 -18.59
CA VAL A 344 31.30 8.70 -19.33
C VAL A 344 31.91 10.09 -19.61
N ARG A 345 33.20 10.22 -19.29
CA ARG A 345 33.99 11.43 -19.58
C ARG A 345 35.02 11.11 -20.65
N ALA A 346 35.54 12.13 -21.33
CA ALA A 346 36.45 11.95 -22.45
C ALA A 346 37.74 11.17 -22.08
N GLU A 347 38.03 11.05 -20.79
CA GLU A 347 39.22 10.41 -20.23
C GLU A 347 38.98 8.97 -19.73
N PHE A 348 37.74 8.57 -19.44
CA PHE A 348 37.42 7.26 -18.84
C PHE A 348 36.12 6.70 -19.39
N LEU A 349 36.18 5.48 -19.96
CA LEU A 349 35.01 4.69 -20.33
C LEU A 349 34.22 4.25 -19.09
N CYS A 350 34.94 4.09 -17.97
CA CYS A 350 34.49 3.58 -16.69
C CYS A 350 35.13 4.43 -15.58
N PRO A 351 34.39 5.39 -14.99
CA PRO A 351 34.88 6.22 -13.90
C PRO A 351 35.34 5.39 -12.69
N PRO A 352 36.34 5.82 -11.90
CA PRO A 352 36.86 5.05 -10.75
C PRO A 352 35.83 4.84 -9.62
N ASP A 353 34.80 5.66 -9.57
CA ASP A 353 33.66 5.60 -8.65
C ASP A 353 32.49 4.80 -9.20
N TYR A 354 32.58 4.30 -10.43
CA TYR A 354 31.61 3.35 -10.98
C TYR A 354 31.79 1.99 -10.30
N VAL A 355 30.80 1.62 -9.47
CA VAL A 355 30.75 0.33 -8.79
C VAL A 355 29.69 -0.52 -9.49
N CYS A 356 30.11 -1.64 -10.05
CA CYS A 356 29.22 -2.67 -10.58
C CYS A 356 29.50 -4.00 -9.85
N ALA A 357 28.51 -4.90 -9.79
CA ALA A 357 28.62 -6.15 -9.04
C ALA A 357 29.09 -7.33 -9.93
N ASP A 358 30.33 -7.79 -9.73
CA ASP A 358 30.96 -8.91 -10.44
C ASP A 358 30.53 -10.30 -9.92
N SER A 359 29.28 -10.71 -10.09
CA SER A 359 29.03 -12.16 -10.03
C SER A 359 27.85 -12.60 -10.88
N ASP A 360 28.02 -13.78 -11.50
CA ASP A 360 27.02 -14.56 -12.25
C ASP A 360 25.80 -14.99 -11.41
N GLY A 361 25.30 -14.13 -10.54
CA GLY A 361 24.17 -14.36 -9.64
C GLY A 361 22.87 -13.72 -10.14
N PRO A 362 21.71 -14.22 -9.68
CA PRO A 362 20.45 -13.52 -9.85
C PRO A 362 20.56 -12.12 -9.23
N SER A 363 19.82 -11.13 -9.74
CA SER A 363 19.58 -9.84 -9.04
C SER A 363 18.94 -10.02 -7.65
N CYS A 364 18.59 -11.27 -7.34
CA CYS A 364 18.40 -11.82 -6.01
C CYS A 364 19.58 -12.72 -5.55
N PRO A 365 20.63 -12.17 -4.90
CA PRO A 365 21.76 -12.96 -4.43
C PRO A 365 21.33 -13.93 -3.32
N GLY A 366 21.14 -15.20 -3.68
CA GLY A 366 20.63 -16.22 -2.76
C GLY A 366 19.34 -16.89 -3.22
N LEU A 367 18.82 -16.54 -4.40
CA LEU A 367 17.66 -17.20 -5.00
C LEU A 367 17.78 -18.71 -4.94
N TRP A 368 16.73 -19.33 -4.41
CA TRP A 368 16.55 -20.78 -4.27
C TRP A 368 17.47 -21.48 -3.26
N ARG A 369 18.23 -20.74 -2.43
CA ARG A 369 18.89 -21.30 -1.25
C ARG A 369 17.86 -21.78 -0.22
N THR A 370 18.22 -22.70 0.65
CA THR A 370 17.34 -23.15 1.74
C THR A 370 17.21 -22.05 2.80
N CYS A 371 15.99 -21.72 3.22
CA CYS A 371 15.79 -20.81 4.35
C CYS A 371 16.43 -21.39 5.63
N GLY A 372 17.22 -20.59 6.34
CA GLY A 372 17.74 -20.91 7.67
C GLY A 372 16.65 -20.91 8.76
N ALA A 373 16.98 -21.39 9.96
CA ALA A 373 16.08 -21.32 11.12
C ALA A 373 16.17 -19.94 11.80
N GLY A 374 15.21 -19.07 11.50
CA GLY A 374 15.12 -17.68 12.00
C GLY A 374 14.45 -16.79 10.95
N ALA A 375 13.79 -15.72 11.36
CA ALA A 375 13.00 -14.86 10.48
C ALA A 375 13.83 -13.97 9.51
N ASP A 376 15.16 -14.15 9.48
CA ASP A 376 16.08 -13.58 8.48
C ASP A 376 16.84 -14.67 7.70
N GLY A 377 16.25 -15.87 7.54
CA GLY A 377 16.94 -17.08 7.09
C GLY A 377 17.63 -17.02 5.71
N CYS A 378 17.56 -15.89 5.02
CA CYS A 378 18.07 -15.64 3.67
C CYS A 378 19.14 -14.54 3.57
N GLY A 379 19.40 -13.80 4.67
CA GLY A 379 20.41 -12.74 4.74
C GLY A 379 20.04 -11.46 3.98
N GLY A 380 20.74 -10.35 4.19
CA GLY A 380 20.34 -9.01 3.70
C GLY A 380 20.34 -8.79 2.18
N LEU A 381 20.58 -9.81 1.35
CA LEU A 381 20.45 -9.74 -0.11
C LEU A 381 19.29 -10.60 -0.65
N SER A 382 18.65 -11.39 0.21
CA SER A 382 17.42 -12.14 -0.07
C SER A 382 16.48 -11.95 1.11
N ASP A 383 15.41 -11.20 0.90
CA ASP A 383 14.51 -10.69 1.94
C ASP A 383 13.29 -11.59 2.18
N TYR A 384 13.11 -12.65 1.37
CA TYR A 384 11.82 -13.33 1.30
C TYR A 384 11.92 -14.86 1.24
N CYS A 385 11.19 -15.57 2.10
CA CYS A 385 11.11 -17.03 2.09
C CYS A 385 9.84 -17.51 1.36
N VAL A 386 10.00 -18.03 0.14
CA VAL A 386 8.89 -18.58 -0.65
C VAL A 386 8.68 -20.07 -0.40
N SER A 387 7.42 -20.51 -0.50
CA SER A 387 7.08 -21.93 -0.44
C SER A 387 7.47 -22.68 -1.73
N ASN A 388 8.06 -23.87 -1.59
CA ASN A 388 8.24 -24.83 -2.68
C ASN A 388 7.49 -26.15 -2.41
N GLY A 389 6.27 -26.07 -1.88
CA GLY A 389 5.41 -27.21 -1.59
C GLY A 389 5.74 -27.96 -0.28
N SER A 390 7.01 -28.21 0.05
CA SER A 390 7.40 -28.89 1.31
C SER A 390 8.65 -28.31 2.01
N SER A 391 9.24 -27.24 1.48
CA SER A 391 10.39 -26.54 2.07
C SER A 391 10.37 -25.06 1.68
N ALA A 392 10.87 -24.18 2.55
CA ALA A 392 11.01 -22.75 2.26
C ALA A 392 12.34 -22.45 1.55
N ARG A 393 12.30 -21.56 0.56
CA ARG A 393 13.45 -21.16 -0.27
C ARG A 393 13.64 -19.66 -0.23
N CYS A 394 14.88 -19.23 -0.19
CA CYS A 394 15.24 -17.82 -0.28
C CYS A 394 14.90 -17.27 -1.65
N SER A 395 14.31 -16.09 -1.64
CA SER A 395 13.89 -15.33 -2.79
C SER A 395 13.99 -13.85 -2.42
N CYS A 396 13.62 -13.04 -3.39
CA CYS A 396 13.61 -11.60 -3.33
C CYS A 396 12.21 -11.12 -3.68
N THR A 397 11.68 -10.18 -2.92
CA THR A 397 10.49 -9.45 -3.36
C THR A 397 10.78 -8.67 -4.65
N CYS A 398 9.78 -8.48 -5.51
CA CYS A 398 9.98 -7.94 -6.85
C CYS A 398 8.75 -7.16 -7.35
N ARG A 399 8.94 -6.25 -8.31
CA ARG A 399 7.87 -5.54 -9.02
C ARG A 399 7.67 -6.07 -10.44
N ALA A 400 8.74 -6.52 -11.08
CA ALA A 400 8.76 -7.05 -12.44
C ALA A 400 9.78 -8.17 -12.61
N ASP A 401 9.67 -8.94 -13.70
CA ASP A 401 10.62 -10.01 -14.05
C ASP A 401 12.08 -9.51 -14.14
N ALA A 402 12.27 -8.25 -14.54
CA ALA A 402 13.59 -7.63 -14.62
C ALA A 402 14.32 -7.59 -13.27
N ASP A 403 13.57 -7.53 -12.16
CA ASP A 403 14.10 -7.48 -10.79
C ASP A 403 14.64 -8.85 -10.34
N CYS A 404 14.24 -9.93 -11.01
CA CYS A 404 14.60 -11.31 -10.65
C CYS A 404 15.83 -11.84 -11.39
N GLY A 405 16.23 -11.14 -12.45
CA GLY A 405 17.36 -11.48 -13.27
C GLY A 405 16.99 -12.53 -14.32
N GLU A 406 17.88 -12.68 -15.28
CA GLU A 406 17.70 -13.57 -16.43
C GLU A 406 17.29 -15.00 -16.03
N GLY A 407 16.21 -15.48 -16.63
CA GLY A 407 15.70 -16.83 -16.40
C GLY A 407 14.87 -17.00 -15.13
N ALA A 408 14.61 -15.94 -14.36
CA ALA A 408 13.68 -15.92 -13.25
C ALA A 408 12.49 -14.98 -13.53
N TYR A 409 11.40 -15.17 -12.78
CA TYR A 409 10.13 -14.48 -12.99
C TYR A 409 9.58 -13.96 -11.67
N CYS A 410 8.96 -12.79 -11.71
CA CYS A 410 8.31 -12.17 -10.57
C CYS A 410 6.85 -12.65 -10.48
N LEU A 411 6.58 -13.55 -9.53
CA LEU A 411 5.27 -14.20 -9.40
C LEU A 411 4.75 -14.05 -7.97
N ALA A 412 3.43 -14.01 -7.80
CA ALA A 412 2.82 -13.99 -6.48
C ALA A 412 3.11 -15.29 -5.72
N ASP A 413 3.62 -15.18 -4.48
CA ASP A 413 3.81 -16.33 -3.61
C ASP A 413 2.46 -16.97 -3.24
N PRO A 414 2.26 -18.28 -3.48
CA PRO A 414 1.05 -19.00 -3.08
C PRO A 414 0.65 -18.85 -1.62
N ALA A 415 1.60 -18.64 -0.70
CA ALA A 415 1.30 -18.58 0.72
C ALA A 415 0.77 -17.22 1.17
N THR A 416 1.25 -16.13 0.56
CA THR A 416 1.10 -14.76 1.07
C THR A 416 0.53 -13.79 0.04
N GLY A 417 0.60 -14.14 -1.24
CA GLY A 417 0.31 -13.25 -2.37
C GLY A 417 1.43 -12.23 -2.66
N THR A 418 2.49 -12.17 -1.85
CA THR A 418 3.59 -11.23 -2.06
C THR A 418 4.35 -11.58 -3.34
N PRO A 419 4.56 -10.64 -4.26
CA PRO A 419 5.38 -10.87 -5.45
C PRO A 419 6.82 -11.22 -5.07
N ALA A 420 7.32 -12.35 -5.56
CA ALA A 420 8.65 -12.85 -5.28
C ALA A 420 9.28 -13.51 -6.52
N CYS A 421 10.60 -13.56 -6.54
CA CYS A 421 11.36 -14.14 -7.64
C CYS A 421 11.37 -15.67 -7.61
N TYR A 422 11.04 -16.29 -8.74
CA TYR A 422 11.10 -17.75 -8.92
C TYR A 422 12.00 -18.11 -10.09
N PRO A 423 12.95 -19.05 -9.92
CA PRO A 423 13.71 -19.58 -11.04
C PRO A 423 12.77 -20.21 -12.09
N GLY A 424 13.00 -19.94 -13.36
CA GLY A 424 12.21 -20.50 -14.45
C GLY A 424 12.14 -22.03 -14.43
N SER A 425 13.18 -22.69 -13.91
CA SER A 425 13.25 -24.15 -13.74
C SER A 425 12.22 -24.75 -12.79
N VAL A 426 11.58 -23.94 -11.94
CA VAL A 426 10.56 -24.38 -10.97
C VAL A 426 9.18 -23.78 -11.24
N THR A 427 9.07 -22.90 -12.24
CA THR A 427 7.78 -22.35 -12.70
C THR A 427 7.17 -23.22 -13.78
N ALA A 428 5.84 -23.26 -13.85
CA ALA A 428 5.11 -23.94 -14.91
C ALA A 428 4.46 -22.93 -15.87
N LEU A 429 4.49 -23.19 -17.18
CA LEU A 429 3.76 -22.39 -18.16
C LEU A 429 2.26 -22.70 -18.08
N CYS A 430 1.45 -21.65 -18.16
CA CYS A 430 -0.01 -21.69 -18.14
C CYS A 430 -0.57 -20.72 -19.18
N GLY A 431 -0.73 -21.20 -20.42
CA GLY A 431 -0.98 -20.31 -21.56
C GLY A 431 0.18 -19.32 -21.74
N ASP A 432 -0.14 -18.03 -21.72
CA ASP A 432 0.84 -16.93 -21.80
C ASP A 432 1.41 -16.50 -20.43
N THR A 433 0.92 -17.09 -19.33
CA THR A 433 1.35 -16.79 -17.95
C THR A 433 2.28 -17.89 -17.40
N ARG A 434 3.03 -17.60 -16.33
CA ARG A 434 3.77 -18.60 -15.54
C ARG A 434 3.21 -18.71 -14.14
N CYS A 435 3.08 -19.94 -13.64
CA CYS A 435 2.61 -20.22 -12.29
C CYS A 435 3.78 -20.51 -11.35
N ALA A 436 3.73 -19.91 -10.17
CA ALA A 436 4.64 -20.20 -9.07
C ALA A 436 4.47 -21.67 -8.61
N PRO A 437 5.52 -22.30 -8.06
CA PRO A 437 5.45 -23.63 -7.47
C PRO A 437 4.25 -23.77 -6.53
N GLY A 438 3.51 -24.87 -6.68
CA GLY A 438 2.34 -25.15 -5.85
C GLY A 438 1.02 -24.66 -6.42
N HIS A 439 0.99 -23.79 -7.45
CA HIS A 439 -0.23 -23.47 -8.19
C HIS A 439 -0.48 -24.46 -9.33
N VAL A 440 -1.75 -24.60 -9.72
CA VAL A 440 -2.22 -25.40 -10.85
C VAL A 440 -2.74 -24.49 -11.94
N CYS A 441 -2.44 -24.82 -13.19
CA CYS A 441 -2.97 -24.11 -14.35
C CYS A 441 -4.39 -24.59 -14.65
N VAL A 442 -5.37 -23.70 -14.53
CA VAL A 442 -6.77 -23.96 -14.90
C VAL A 442 -7.20 -22.88 -15.89
N ASP A 443 -7.50 -23.28 -17.13
CA ASP A 443 -7.93 -22.40 -18.22
C ASP A 443 -7.03 -21.17 -18.47
N GLY A 444 -5.71 -21.34 -18.35
CA GLY A 444 -4.74 -20.26 -18.56
C GLY A 444 -4.56 -19.33 -17.36
N ALA A 445 -5.22 -19.61 -16.23
CA ALA A 445 -5.04 -18.91 -14.97
C ALA A 445 -4.33 -19.79 -13.93
N CYS A 446 -3.44 -19.18 -13.15
CA CYS A 446 -2.78 -19.84 -12.03
C CYS A 446 -3.70 -19.81 -10.80
N GLN A 447 -4.10 -20.99 -10.32
CA GLN A 447 -5.00 -21.14 -9.18
C GLN A 447 -4.34 -21.96 -8.08
N ALA A 448 -4.67 -21.66 -6.82
CA ALA A 448 -4.25 -22.48 -5.71
C ALA A 448 -4.83 -23.90 -5.88
N PRO A 449 -4.10 -24.95 -5.47
CA PRO A 449 -4.57 -26.31 -5.61
C PRO A 449 -5.80 -26.46 -4.72
N CYS A 450 -6.85 -27.07 -5.26
CA CYS A 450 -8.06 -27.32 -4.50
C CYS A 450 -7.78 -28.24 -3.30
N THR A 451 -8.69 -28.22 -2.34
CA THR A 451 -8.76 -29.19 -1.24
C THR A 451 -10.11 -29.91 -1.30
N ALA A 452 -10.26 -31.01 -0.56
CA ALA A 452 -11.51 -31.77 -0.58
C ALA A 452 -12.70 -30.89 -0.18
N GLY A 453 -13.61 -30.65 -1.12
CA GLY A 453 -14.80 -29.80 -0.92
C GLY A 453 -14.63 -28.32 -1.28
N SER A 454 -13.49 -27.90 -1.83
CA SER A 454 -13.26 -26.52 -2.27
C SER A 454 -13.62 -26.26 -3.75
N CYS A 455 -14.07 -27.28 -4.48
CA CYS A 455 -14.47 -27.18 -5.88
C CYS A 455 -15.97 -26.90 -6.02
N GLY A 456 -16.38 -26.40 -7.19
CA GLY A 456 -17.79 -26.08 -7.47
C GLY A 456 -18.71 -27.31 -7.43
N GLU A 457 -20.01 -27.06 -7.45
CA GLU A 457 -21.02 -28.12 -7.47
C GLU A 457 -20.83 -29.04 -8.69
N GLY A 458 -20.56 -30.33 -8.45
CA GLY A 458 -20.28 -31.32 -9.50
C GLY A 458 -18.80 -31.56 -9.84
N GLU A 459 -17.89 -30.93 -9.11
CA GLU A 459 -16.45 -31.12 -9.26
C GLU A 459 -15.83 -31.81 -8.03
N ILE A 460 -14.73 -32.52 -8.25
CA ILE A 460 -13.88 -33.06 -7.20
C ILE A 460 -12.47 -32.51 -7.37
N CYS A 461 -11.77 -32.39 -6.25
CA CYS A 461 -10.36 -32.09 -6.29
C CYS A 461 -9.57 -33.35 -6.67
N ASP A 462 -8.88 -33.32 -7.80
CA ASP A 462 -8.01 -34.42 -8.23
C ASP A 462 -6.69 -34.42 -7.44
N PRO A 463 -5.92 -35.54 -7.44
CA PRO A 463 -4.62 -35.60 -6.76
C PRO A 463 -3.59 -34.55 -7.22
N SER A 464 -3.74 -33.96 -8.40
CA SER A 464 -2.91 -32.86 -8.90
C SER A 464 -3.33 -31.48 -8.35
N GLY A 465 -4.45 -31.39 -7.64
CA GLY A 465 -4.98 -30.16 -7.09
C GLY A 465 -5.84 -29.35 -8.07
N ALA A 466 -6.26 -29.93 -9.19
CA ALA A 466 -7.21 -29.32 -10.10
C ALA A 466 -8.65 -29.71 -9.73
N CYS A 467 -9.59 -28.76 -9.85
CA CYS A 467 -11.00 -29.10 -9.85
C CYS A 467 -11.34 -29.75 -11.18
N ILE A 468 -11.70 -31.03 -11.12
CA ILE A 468 -12.15 -31.81 -12.28
C ILE A 468 -13.60 -32.21 -12.08
N PRO A 469 -14.38 -32.43 -13.15
CA PRO A 469 -15.72 -32.97 -13.01
C PRO A 469 -15.71 -34.30 -12.22
N ALA A 470 -16.64 -34.49 -11.29
CA ALA A 470 -16.68 -35.63 -10.38
C ALA A 470 -16.74 -37.01 -11.08
N CYS A 471 -17.15 -37.01 -12.34
CA CYS A 471 -17.27 -38.19 -13.20
C CYS A 471 -16.19 -38.26 -14.30
N GLY A 472 -15.25 -37.30 -14.36
CA GLY A 472 -14.35 -37.11 -15.51
C GLY A 472 -15.08 -36.54 -16.74
N THR A 473 -14.58 -36.82 -17.94
CA THR A 473 -15.25 -36.42 -19.20
C THR A 473 -16.40 -37.37 -19.51
N CYS A 474 -17.65 -36.93 -19.31
CA CYS A 474 -18.81 -37.72 -19.72
C CYS A 474 -18.96 -37.77 -21.25
N PRO A 475 -19.35 -38.92 -21.83
CA PRO A 475 -19.69 -39.03 -23.24
C PRO A 475 -20.79 -38.04 -23.64
N ALA A 476 -20.81 -37.64 -24.91
CA ALA A 476 -21.83 -36.73 -25.43
C ALA A 476 -23.24 -37.25 -25.14
N GLY A 477 -24.09 -36.40 -24.56
CA GLY A 477 -25.46 -36.76 -24.14
C GLY A 477 -25.57 -37.29 -22.70
N GLN A 478 -24.52 -37.19 -21.88
CA GLN A 478 -24.55 -37.58 -20.47
C GLN A 478 -24.16 -36.42 -19.54
N LYS A 479 -24.78 -36.37 -18.36
CA LYS A 479 -24.44 -35.45 -17.26
C LYS A 479 -23.86 -36.22 -16.08
N CYS A 480 -23.00 -35.59 -15.31
CA CYS A 480 -22.41 -36.21 -14.12
C CYS A 480 -23.42 -36.22 -12.97
N ASP A 481 -23.76 -37.41 -12.46
CA ASP A 481 -24.53 -37.55 -11.23
C ASP A 481 -23.58 -37.55 -10.02
N VAL A 482 -23.53 -36.43 -9.32
CA VAL A 482 -22.53 -36.13 -8.28
C VAL A 482 -22.59 -37.11 -7.09
N PRO A 483 -23.78 -37.50 -6.57
CA PRO A 483 -23.89 -38.48 -5.48
C PRO A 483 -23.37 -39.87 -5.85
N THR A 484 -23.57 -40.33 -7.10
CA THR A 484 -23.18 -41.69 -7.53
C THR A 484 -21.85 -41.72 -8.28
N ARG A 485 -21.31 -40.56 -8.68
CA ARG A 485 -20.08 -40.39 -9.49
C ARG A 485 -20.14 -41.16 -10.80
N THR A 486 -21.31 -41.22 -11.42
CA THR A 486 -21.51 -41.87 -12.72
C THR A 486 -22.03 -40.90 -13.75
N CYS A 487 -21.58 -41.03 -14.99
CA CYS A 487 -22.19 -40.33 -16.10
C CYS A 487 -23.54 -40.98 -16.39
N VAL A 488 -24.61 -40.23 -16.14
CA VAL A 488 -25.99 -40.65 -16.40
C VAL A 488 -26.47 -39.98 -17.67
N SER A 489 -27.37 -40.65 -18.41
CA SER A 489 -27.98 -40.06 -19.60
C SER A 489 -28.60 -38.71 -19.24
N ASP A 490 -28.22 -37.67 -19.97
CA ASP A 490 -28.87 -36.37 -19.85
C ASP A 490 -30.18 -36.44 -20.63
N GLY A 491 -31.26 -36.81 -19.93
CA GLY A 491 -32.58 -37.04 -20.53
C GLY A 491 -33.13 -35.85 -21.33
N CYS A 492 -32.57 -34.65 -21.14
CA CYS A 492 -33.01 -33.42 -21.78
C CYS A 492 -32.11 -32.96 -22.94
N ASN A 493 -31.00 -33.66 -23.21
CA ASN A 493 -30.10 -33.27 -24.30
C ASN A 493 -30.74 -33.57 -25.66
N GLY A 494 -31.00 -32.53 -26.45
CA GLY A 494 -31.70 -32.59 -27.73
C GLY A 494 -33.23 -32.50 -27.64
N VAL A 495 -33.79 -32.35 -26.44
CA VAL A 495 -35.22 -32.11 -26.23
C VAL A 495 -35.48 -30.61 -26.36
N VAL A 496 -36.10 -30.20 -27.47
CA VAL A 496 -36.54 -28.82 -27.67
C VAL A 496 -37.98 -28.70 -27.17
N CYS A 497 -38.16 -28.07 -26.01
CA CYS A 497 -39.47 -27.79 -25.43
C CYS A 497 -40.04 -26.50 -26.02
N GLU A 498 -41.30 -26.54 -26.46
CA GLU A 498 -42.00 -25.38 -27.01
C GLU A 498 -42.43 -24.38 -25.91
N ASP A 499 -42.75 -23.15 -26.34
CA ASP A 499 -42.94 -21.93 -25.56
C ASP A 499 -43.28 -22.11 -24.07
N GLY A 500 -42.26 -21.84 -23.25
CA GLY A 500 -42.36 -21.67 -21.80
C GLY A 500 -42.35 -22.96 -20.99
N SER A 501 -42.02 -24.10 -21.57
CA SER A 501 -41.82 -25.37 -20.84
C SER A 501 -40.34 -25.70 -20.64
N THR A 502 -40.01 -26.30 -19.50
CA THR A 502 -38.66 -26.70 -19.10
C THR A 502 -38.57 -28.22 -19.12
N CYS A 503 -37.49 -28.78 -19.68
CA CYS A 503 -37.29 -30.21 -19.63
C CYS A 503 -36.82 -30.66 -18.24
N ILE A 504 -37.53 -31.60 -17.62
CA ILE A 504 -37.12 -32.30 -16.40
C ILE A 504 -37.19 -33.81 -16.69
N ASP A 505 -36.06 -34.51 -16.51
CA ASP A 505 -35.90 -35.95 -16.74
C ASP A 505 -36.37 -36.48 -18.12
N GLY A 506 -36.24 -35.64 -19.15
CA GLY A 506 -36.59 -35.98 -20.53
C GLY A 506 -38.05 -35.72 -20.91
N GLU A 507 -38.82 -35.10 -20.02
CA GLU A 507 -40.17 -34.63 -20.29
C GLU A 507 -40.24 -33.10 -20.22
N CYS A 508 -40.87 -32.46 -21.20
CA CYS A 508 -41.14 -31.03 -21.18
C CYS A 508 -42.30 -30.75 -20.23
N VAL A 509 -41.99 -30.19 -19.06
CA VAL A 509 -42.99 -29.75 -18.08
C VAL A 509 -43.18 -28.25 -18.17
N LYS A 510 -44.44 -27.81 -18.19
CA LYS A 510 -44.76 -26.38 -18.13
C LYS A 510 -44.77 -25.98 -16.64
N PRO A 511 -43.93 -25.03 -16.19
CA PRO A 511 -43.93 -24.60 -14.80
C PRO A 511 -45.33 -24.09 -14.42
N ASP A 512 -45.77 -24.42 -13.20
CA ASP A 512 -47.08 -23.99 -12.71
C ASP A 512 -47.10 -22.45 -12.66
N PRO A 513 -48.02 -21.77 -13.39
CA PRO A 513 -48.06 -20.32 -13.42
C PRO A 513 -48.33 -19.68 -12.04
N CYS A 514 -48.67 -20.45 -11.01
CA CYS A 514 -48.82 -20.01 -9.63
C CYS A 514 -47.62 -20.33 -8.73
N GLU A 515 -46.58 -21.00 -9.22
CA GLU A 515 -45.38 -21.31 -8.44
C GLU A 515 -44.57 -20.03 -8.18
N GLY A 516 -44.44 -19.65 -6.91
CA GLY A 516 -43.79 -18.41 -6.47
C GLY A 516 -44.71 -17.18 -6.34
N ILE A 517 -46.02 -17.30 -6.59
CA ILE A 517 -46.98 -16.22 -6.38
C ILE A 517 -47.61 -16.31 -4.99
N GLU A 518 -47.26 -15.38 -4.10
CA GLU A 518 -47.94 -15.22 -2.80
C GLU A 518 -49.17 -14.29 -2.95
N CYS A 519 -50.36 -14.85 -2.81
CA CYS A 519 -51.61 -14.09 -2.89
C CYS A 519 -51.99 -13.45 -1.53
N PRO A 520 -52.59 -12.24 -1.54
CA PRO A 520 -53.11 -11.59 -0.33
C PRO A 520 -54.14 -12.45 0.43
N GLU A 521 -54.27 -12.21 1.73
CA GLU A 521 -55.13 -12.99 2.63
C GLU A 521 -56.58 -13.06 2.11
N GLY A 522 -57.08 -14.30 1.91
CA GLY A 522 -58.42 -14.56 1.37
C GLY A 522 -58.51 -14.71 -0.15
N LYS A 523 -57.39 -14.69 -0.89
CA LYS A 523 -57.34 -14.95 -2.34
C LYS A 523 -56.56 -16.23 -2.67
N ALA A 524 -56.94 -16.90 -3.75
CA ALA A 524 -56.21 -18.04 -4.30
C ALA A 524 -55.65 -17.70 -5.69
N CYS A 525 -54.44 -18.18 -5.98
CA CYS A 525 -53.87 -18.07 -7.31
C CYS A 525 -54.55 -19.07 -8.25
N VAL A 526 -55.06 -18.58 -9.38
CA VAL A 526 -55.60 -19.40 -10.46
C VAL A 526 -55.04 -18.84 -11.77
N HIS A 527 -54.32 -19.68 -12.53
CA HIS A 527 -53.69 -19.30 -13.80
C HIS A 527 -52.71 -18.10 -13.71
N GLY A 528 -52.02 -17.94 -12.59
CA GLY A 528 -51.03 -16.87 -12.39
C GLY A 528 -51.59 -15.54 -11.88
N GLU A 529 -52.88 -15.49 -11.54
CA GLU A 529 -53.52 -14.29 -10.98
C GLU A 529 -54.29 -14.63 -9.68
N CYS A 530 -54.30 -13.70 -8.72
CA CYS A 530 -54.95 -13.89 -7.43
C CYS A 530 -56.43 -13.50 -7.46
N PHE A 531 -57.34 -14.47 -7.35
CA PHE A 531 -58.78 -14.27 -7.32
C PHE A 531 -59.37 -14.49 -5.91
N GLY A 532 -60.34 -13.64 -5.53
CA GLY A 532 -60.98 -13.62 -4.20
C GLY A 532 -60.92 -12.23 -3.55
N GLY A 533 -61.80 -11.94 -2.59
CA GLY A 533 -61.86 -10.66 -1.85
C GLY A 533 -63.28 -10.32 -1.39
N ASP A 534 -63.40 -9.68 -0.21
CA ASP A 534 -64.68 -9.30 0.40
C ASP A 534 -65.49 -8.40 -0.56
N PRO A 535 -66.69 -8.83 -1.02
CA PRO A 535 -67.50 -8.06 -1.96
C PRO A 535 -68.03 -6.74 -1.40
N CYS A 536 -67.80 -6.44 -0.12
CA CYS A 536 -68.20 -5.20 0.55
C CYS A 536 -67.04 -4.22 0.84
N ALA A 537 -65.80 -4.53 0.46
CA ALA A 537 -64.62 -3.75 0.83
C ALA A 537 -64.66 -2.27 0.35
N ASP A 538 -65.30 -2.01 -0.80
CA ASP A 538 -65.43 -0.66 -1.39
C ASP A 538 -66.88 -0.15 -1.46
N ALA A 539 -67.83 -0.84 -0.81
CA ALA A 539 -69.24 -0.51 -0.90
C ALA A 539 -69.62 0.67 0.01
N VAL A 540 -69.89 1.84 -0.59
CA VAL A 540 -70.43 3.01 0.14
C VAL A 540 -71.95 2.98 0.12
N CYS A 541 -72.54 2.52 1.21
CA CYS A 541 -74.00 2.45 1.37
C CYS A 541 -74.59 3.75 1.91
N ALA A 542 -75.82 4.07 1.49
CA ALA A 542 -76.53 5.26 1.97
C ALA A 542 -76.83 5.16 3.48
N PRO A 543 -76.93 6.30 4.21
CA PRO A 543 -77.17 6.29 5.66
C PRO A 543 -78.41 5.47 6.03
N GLY A 544 -78.23 4.47 6.90
CA GLY A 544 -79.29 3.53 7.31
C GLY A 544 -79.30 2.17 6.60
N THR A 545 -78.32 1.90 5.73
CA THR A 545 -78.10 0.58 5.08
C THR A 545 -76.69 0.06 5.33
N ALA A 546 -76.52 -1.27 5.32
CA ALA A 546 -75.23 -1.95 5.44
C ALA A 546 -75.01 -2.90 4.25
N CYS A 547 -73.76 -3.04 3.81
CA CYS A 547 -73.42 -4.00 2.76
C CYS A 547 -73.44 -5.41 3.33
N VAL A 548 -74.21 -6.30 2.70
CA VAL A 548 -74.24 -7.73 2.99
C VAL A 548 -74.13 -8.45 1.64
N GLU A 549 -73.11 -9.29 1.49
CA GLU A 549 -72.83 -10.04 0.24
C GLU A 549 -72.77 -9.14 -1.02
N GLY A 550 -72.17 -7.95 -0.90
CA GLY A 550 -71.96 -7.02 -2.02
C GLY A 550 -73.16 -6.11 -2.37
N THR A 551 -74.24 -6.14 -1.59
CA THR A 551 -75.42 -5.29 -1.84
C THR A 551 -75.82 -4.50 -0.59
N CYS A 552 -76.16 -3.21 -0.74
CA CYS A 552 -76.60 -2.36 0.39
C CYS A 552 -78.06 -2.65 0.77
N GLN A 553 -78.28 -3.10 2.01
CA GLN A 553 -79.60 -3.47 2.53
C GLN A 553 -79.90 -2.79 3.88
N VAL A 554 -81.17 -2.53 4.20
CA VAL A 554 -81.57 -1.94 5.49
C VAL A 554 -81.52 -3.02 6.58
N PRO A 555 -80.90 -2.77 7.76
CA PRO A 555 -80.84 -3.77 8.82
C PRO A 555 -82.24 -4.11 9.35
N VAL A 556 -82.67 -5.36 9.21
CA VAL A 556 -83.92 -5.85 9.80
C VAL A 556 -83.70 -6.05 11.30
N GLN A 557 -84.46 -5.34 12.14
CA GLN A 557 -84.44 -5.51 13.59
C GLN A 557 -84.98 -6.90 13.99
N PRO A 558 -84.34 -7.64 14.91
CA PRO A 558 -84.72 -9.00 15.25
C PRO A 558 -85.96 -9.03 16.15
N GLY A 559 -87.07 -9.55 15.63
CA GLY A 559 -88.29 -9.84 16.38
C GLY A 559 -88.37 -11.28 16.86
N THR A 560 -88.34 -11.46 18.18
CA THR A 560 -89.10 -12.42 19.02
C THR A 560 -89.43 -13.82 18.46
N GLY A 561 -88.91 -14.87 19.13
CA GLY A 561 -89.43 -16.24 19.01
C GLY A 561 -88.78 -17.21 20.00
N VAL A 562 -89.60 -17.90 20.78
CA VAL A 562 -89.30 -18.66 22.01
C VAL A 562 -89.10 -20.17 21.72
N THR A 563 -88.49 -20.87 22.67
CA THR A 563 -88.61 -22.31 23.06
C THR A 563 -87.60 -23.37 22.58
N GLU A 564 -86.90 -23.89 23.60
CA GLU A 564 -86.57 -25.29 23.95
C GLU A 564 -85.92 -26.26 22.95
N GLY A 565 -84.79 -26.83 23.38
CA GLY A 565 -84.18 -28.03 22.80
C GLY A 565 -82.83 -28.37 23.43
N ALA A 566 -82.84 -29.21 24.47
CA ALA A 566 -81.65 -29.75 25.13
C ALA A 566 -80.89 -30.76 24.26
N GLY A 567 -79.56 -30.86 24.43
CA GLY A 567 -78.80 -32.07 24.07
C GLY A 567 -77.34 -31.89 23.61
N SER A 568 -76.42 -31.82 24.58
CA SER A 568 -75.06 -32.40 24.63
C SER A 568 -74.29 -32.67 23.32
N SER A 569 -73.09 -32.12 23.05
CA SER A 569 -71.75 -32.58 23.50
C SER A 569 -70.76 -32.06 22.41
N LYS A 570 -69.61 -31.42 22.60
CA LYS A 570 -68.40 -31.68 23.42
C LYS A 570 -67.59 -30.38 23.50
N LYS A 571 -67.08 -30.08 24.71
CA LYS A 571 -66.00 -29.13 25.05
C LYS A 571 -64.61 -29.76 24.79
N PRO A 572 -63.48 -29.13 25.18
CA PRO A 572 -62.87 -27.82 24.82
C PRO A 572 -61.40 -28.06 24.37
N GLY A 573 -60.58 -27.13 23.87
CA GLY A 573 -60.25 -25.79 24.36
C GLY A 573 -59.26 -25.84 25.53
N CYS A 574 -58.00 -25.42 25.31
CA CYS A 574 -57.34 -24.33 26.05
C CYS A 574 -55.83 -24.25 25.80
N SER A 575 -55.42 -23.05 25.38
CA SER A 575 -54.12 -22.44 25.65
C SER A 575 -53.99 -22.08 27.13
N GLY A 576 -52.75 -21.92 27.62
CA GLY A 576 -52.47 -21.06 28.76
C GLY A 576 -51.29 -21.47 29.65
N CYS A 577 -50.19 -20.74 29.48
CA CYS A 577 -49.26 -20.20 30.48
C CYS A 577 -48.88 -21.00 31.75
N GLY A 578 -47.57 -21.15 31.95
CA GLY A 578 -46.89 -20.52 33.09
C GLY A 578 -46.44 -21.40 34.28
N ALA A 579 -45.15 -21.22 34.61
CA ALA A 579 -44.48 -21.37 35.91
C ALA A 579 -44.02 -22.76 36.41
N GLY A 580 -42.72 -22.82 36.75
CA GLY A 580 -42.27 -23.19 38.10
C GLY A 580 -41.71 -24.60 38.34
N GLY A 581 -40.37 -24.68 38.40
CA GLY A 581 -39.59 -25.29 39.50
C GLY A 581 -39.58 -26.82 39.73
N GLY A 582 -38.36 -27.37 39.86
CA GLY A 582 -38.04 -28.38 40.88
C GLY A 582 -37.42 -29.72 40.42
N ASP A 583 -36.19 -29.95 40.89
CA ASP A 583 -35.59 -31.23 41.35
C ASP A 583 -35.04 -32.26 40.32
N LEU A 584 -33.70 -32.44 40.26
CA LEU A 584 -32.82 -33.40 41.00
C LEU A 584 -32.98 -34.85 40.48
N ALA A 585 -31.95 -35.67 40.15
CA ALA A 585 -30.52 -35.65 40.49
C ALA A 585 -29.69 -36.70 39.70
N LEU A 586 -28.36 -36.69 39.99
CA LEU A 586 -27.35 -37.79 39.98
C LEU A 586 -26.69 -38.14 38.61
N VAL A 587 -25.36 -38.31 38.42
CA VAL A 587 -24.14 -38.65 39.19
C VAL A 587 -22.93 -38.15 38.34
N GLY A 588 -21.72 -37.78 38.76
CA GLY A 588 -21.01 -37.72 40.04
C GLY A 588 -19.49 -37.51 39.79
N PHE A 589 -18.80 -37.08 40.87
CA PHE A 589 -17.37 -37.29 41.23
C PHE A 589 -16.26 -36.85 40.26
N LEU A 590 -15.07 -36.38 40.67
CA LEU A 590 -14.33 -35.95 41.87
C LEU A 590 -13.12 -35.21 41.24
N ALA A 591 -12.76 -33.99 41.64
CA ALA A 591 -11.75 -33.71 42.68
C ALA A 591 -10.33 -34.20 42.28
N ILE A 592 -9.21 -33.51 42.43
CA ILE A 592 -8.60 -32.65 43.46
C ILE A 592 -7.46 -31.95 42.68
N GLY A 593 -7.07 -30.69 42.85
CA GLY A 593 -6.97 -29.90 44.06
C GLY A 593 -5.49 -29.69 44.42
N GLY A 594 -5.18 -28.50 44.93
CA GLY A 594 -4.01 -28.24 45.78
C GLY A 594 -3.06 -27.19 45.19
N MET A 595 -3.22 -25.91 45.51
CA MET A 595 -2.77 -25.24 46.75
C MET A 595 -1.25 -24.96 46.76
N VAL A 596 -0.70 -23.84 47.25
CA VAL A 596 -1.12 -22.50 47.73
C VAL A 596 0.10 -21.94 48.51
N LEU A 597 0.08 -20.64 48.86
CA LEU A 597 0.96 -19.90 49.81
C LEU A 597 2.27 -19.39 49.19
N ARG A 598 2.75 -18.15 49.39
CA ARG A 598 2.56 -17.03 50.35
C ARG A 598 3.31 -15.84 49.70
N ARG A 599 3.20 -14.54 49.98
CA ARG A 599 2.87 -13.76 51.19
C ARG A 599 2.79 -12.26 50.80
N ARG A 600 1.90 -11.55 51.49
CA ARG A 600 1.85 -10.13 51.93
C ARG A 600 2.87 -9.08 51.42
N ARG A 601 2.28 -7.93 51.06
CA ARG A 601 2.67 -6.50 51.26
C ARG A 601 3.99 -6.22 52.00
N ALA A 602 4.84 -5.42 51.36
CA ALA A 602 5.35 -4.13 51.82
C ALA A 602 5.59 -3.25 50.59
#